data_AF-A0A9J7WXV2-F1
#
_entry.id   AF-A0A9J7WXV2-F1
#
_cell.length_a   1.000
_cell.length_b   1.000
_cell.length_c   1.000
_cell.angle_alpha   90.00
_cell.angle_beta   90.00
_cell.angle_gamma   90.00
#
_symmetry.space_group_name_H-M   'P 1'
#
loop_
_entity.id
_entity.type
_entity.pdbx_description
1 polymer ?
#
loop_
_entity_poly.entity_id
_entity_poly.type
_entity_poly.pdbx_seq_one_letter_code
_entity_poly.pdbx_strand_id
1 'polypeptide(L)'
;MAHYRVSESKREQFRRYLEKAGVLESLTNVLVALYEETEKPNNALDFIKHQLGVGPEAEDAESLRLELNTLQQKYDQLMEENKELRSRVTTRSRCIRCSSSWRPWRSRFRSWSRGRPS
;
A
#
# COMPACT_ATOMS: atom_id res chain seq x y z
N MET A 1 1.35 -2.38 55.08
CA MET A 1 0.50 -2.91 53.98
C MET A 1 -0.54 -1.85 53.66
N ALA A 2 -0.24 -1.00 52.67
CA ALA A 2 -0.92 0.28 52.46
C ALA A 2 -2.11 0.15 51.48
N HIS A 3 -3.30 0.50 52.00
CA HIS A 3 -4.50 1.00 51.30
C HIS A 3 -5.07 0.22 50.10
N TYR A 4 -5.52 -1.02 50.32
CA TYR A 4 -6.44 -1.76 49.43
C TYR A 4 -7.91 -1.32 49.60
N ARG A 5 -8.20 -0.02 49.46
CA ARG A 5 -9.57 0.52 49.38
C ARG A 5 -9.61 1.64 48.34
N VAL A 6 -9.06 1.42 47.15
CA VAL A 6 -9.58 2.15 45.97
C VAL A 6 -11.06 1.81 45.96
N SER A 7 -11.95 2.79 46.11
CA SER A 7 -13.39 2.55 46.10
C SER A 7 -13.72 1.70 44.88
N GLU A 8 -14.48 0.62 45.05
CA GLU A 8 -14.75 -0.34 43.96
C GLU A 8 -15.29 0.37 42.71
N SER A 9 -16.00 1.48 42.91
CA SER A 9 -16.41 2.43 41.88
C SER A 9 -15.26 2.99 41.02
N LYS A 10 -14.14 3.43 41.62
CA LYS A 10 -12.97 3.94 40.87
C LYS A 10 -12.26 2.82 40.12
N ARG A 11 -12.19 1.62 40.69
CA ARG A 11 -11.59 0.44 40.03
C ARG A 11 -12.41 0.00 38.82
N GLU A 12 -13.74 -0.01 38.98
CA GLU A 12 -14.68 -0.35 37.91
C GLU A 12 -14.66 0.69 36.79
N GLN A 13 -14.58 1.98 37.12
CA GLN A 13 -14.42 3.04 36.11
C GLN A 13 -13.15 2.88 35.29
N PHE A 14 -12.02 2.54 35.93
CA PHE A 14 -10.76 2.30 35.23
C PHE A 14 -10.83 1.06 34.33
N ARG A 15 -11.46 -0.01 34.81
CA ARG A 15 -11.69 -1.22 34.00
C ARG A 15 -12.52 -0.90 32.75
N ARG A 16 -13.65 -0.21 32.90
CA ARG A 16 -14.51 0.19 31.77
C ARG A 16 -13.80 1.12 30.80
N TYR A 17 -12.93 1.98 31.29
CA TYR A 17 -12.09 2.84 30.45
C TYR A 17 -11.16 1.99 29.56
N LEU A 18 -10.47 1.00 30.14
CA LEU A 18 -9.60 0.09 29.39
C LEU A 18 -10.37 -0.80 28.42
N GLU A 19 -11.55 -1.29 28.81
CA GLU A 19 -12.46 -2.05 27.94
C GLU A 19 -12.91 -1.19 26.76
N LYS A 20 -13.37 0.04 27.02
CA LYS A 20 -13.82 0.97 25.97
C LYS A 20 -12.67 1.39 25.04
N ALA A 21 -11.45 1.51 25.56
CA ALA A 21 -10.26 1.84 24.78
C ALA A 21 -9.70 0.63 24.01
N GLY A 22 -10.24 -0.58 24.19
CA GLY A 22 -9.77 -1.81 23.52
C GLY A 22 -8.45 -2.36 24.08
N VAL A 23 -7.91 -1.78 25.16
CA VAL A 23 -6.61 -2.20 25.74
C VAL A 23 -6.66 -3.64 26.22
N LEU A 24 -7.78 -4.05 26.84
CA LEU A 24 -7.93 -5.43 27.31
C LEU A 24 -7.98 -6.43 26.16
N GLU A 25 -8.63 -6.08 25.05
CA GLU A 25 -8.72 -6.93 23.86
C GLU A 25 -7.35 -7.09 23.20
N SER A 26 -6.61 -6.00 23.02
CA SER A 26 -5.24 -6.03 22.50
C SER A 26 -4.30 -6.85 23.38
N LEU A 27 -4.34 -6.68 24.70
CA LEU A 27 -3.54 -7.49 25.62
C LEU A 27 -3.92 -8.98 25.56
N THR A 28 -5.21 -9.29 25.41
CA THR A 28 -5.67 -10.67 25.26
C THR A 28 -5.12 -11.30 23.98
N ASN A 29 -5.18 -10.58 22.86
CA ASN A 29 -4.68 -11.05 21.57
C ASN A 29 -3.16 -11.32 21.59
N VAL A 30 -2.39 -10.45 22.24
CA VAL A 30 -0.93 -10.64 22.42
C VAL A 30 -0.62 -11.89 23.23
N LEU A 31 -1.38 -12.14 24.30
CA LEU A 31 -1.20 -13.32 25.14
C LEU A 31 -1.63 -14.61 24.44
N VAL A 32 -2.67 -14.56 23.62
CA VAL A 32 -3.08 -15.70 22.76
C VAL A 32 -1.99 -16.01 21.74
N ALA A 33 -1.46 -14.99 21.06
CA ALA A 33 -0.36 -15.17 20.11
C ALA A 33 0.87 -15.82 20.78
N LEU A 34 1.23 -15.37 21.98
CA LEU A 34 2.33 -15.97 22.76
C LEU A 34 2.02 -17.42 23.19
N TYR A 35 0.76 -17.76 23.42
CA TYR A 35 0.34 -19.13 23.75
C TYR A 35 0.38 -20.07 22.53
N GLU A 36 0.06 -19.55 21.35
CA GLU A 36 0.02 -20.29 20.09
C GLU A 36 1.43 -20.53 19.49
N GLU A 37 2.44 -19.76 19.89
CA GLU A 37 3.81 -19.99 19.44
C GLU A 37 4.34 -21.37 19.89
N THR A 38 4.74 -22.18 18.90
CA THR A 38 5.26 -23.53 19.09
C THR A 38 6.67 -23.55 19.70
N GLU A 39 7.47 -22.52 19.45
CA GLU A 39 8.77 -22.30 20.10
C GLU A 39 8.68 -21.10 21.03
N LYS A 40 8.51 -21.35 22.34
CA LYS A 40 8.40 -20.26 23.32
C LYS A 40 9.67 -19.40 23.31
N PRO A 41 9.55 -18.08 23.12
CA PRO A 41 10.72 -17.20 23.11
C PRO A 41 11.40 -17.23 24.48
N ASN A 42 12.73 -17.28 24.50
CA ASN A 42 13.54 -17.26 25.72
C ASN A 42 13.25 -16.05 26.62
N ASN A 43 12.74 -14.95 26.05
CA ASN A 43 12.30 -13.78 26.78
C ASN A 43 10.88 -13.33 26.36
N ALA A 44 9.88 -13.83 27.09
CA ALA A 44 8.46 -13.49 26.86
C ALA A 44 8.16 -11.99 26.96
N LEU A 45 8.92 -11.22 27.76
CA LEU A 45 8.70 -9.78 27.90
C LEU A 45 9.10 -9.01 26.65
N ASP A 46 10.15 -9.44 25.94
CA ASP A 46 10.58 -8.77 24.71
C ASP A 46 9.60 -9.06 23.57
N PHE A 47 9.04 -10.26 23.51
CA PHE A 47 7.95 -10.60 22.58
C PHE A 47 6.72 -9.71 22.78
N ILE A 48 6.28 -9.54 24.04
CA ILE A 48 5.14 -8.69 24.36
C ILE A 48 5.40 -7.23 23.97
N LYS A 49 6.61 -6.70 24.22
CA LYS A 49 6.99 -5.33 23.83
C LYS A 49 6.95 -5.13 22.32
N HIS A 50 7.46 -6.10 21.56
CA HIS A 50 7.43 -6.10 20.11
C HIS A 50 5.98 -6.11 19.59
N GLN A 51 5.15 -7.03 20.09
CA GLN A 51 3.77 -7.19 19.65
C GLN A 51 2.86 -6.01 20.02
N LEU A 52 3.18 -5.27 21.09
CA LEU A 52 2.47 -4.06 21.50
C LEU A 52 2.94 -2.79 20.77
N GLY A 53 3.86 -2.89 19.80
CA GLY A 53 4.40 -1.71 19.08
C GLY A 53 5.30 -0.82 19.93
N VAL A 54 5.77 -1.31 21.10
CA VAL A 54 6.73 -0.60 21.96
C VAL A 54 8.20 -0.95 21.60
N GLY A 55 8.38 -1.74 20.52
CA GLY A 55 9.66 -2.09 19.89
C GLY A 55 9.97 -1.22 18.65
N PRO A 56 11.00 -1.52 17.84
CA PRO A 56 11.59 -0.58 16.87
C PRO A 56 10.72 -0.38 15.63
N GLU A 57 9.51 0.19 15.79
CA GLU A 57 8.72 0.76 14.71
C GLU A 57 9.51 1.81 13.90
N ALA A 58 10.61 2.34 14.44
CA ALA A 58 11.52 3.19 13.69
C ALA A 58 12.17 2.45 12.51
N GLU A 59 12.51 1.17 12.64
CA GLU A 59 13.09 0.39 11.53
C GLU A 59 12.02 0.04 10.49
N ASP A 60 10.82 -0.35 10.94
CA ASP A 60 9.70 -0.62 10.02
C ASP A 60 9.21 0.64 9.32
N ALA A 61 9.14 1.78 10.02
CA ALA A 61 8.76 3.06 9.43
C ALA A 61 9.81 3.56 8.43
N GLU A 62 11.10 3.40 8.72
CA GLU A 62 12.17 3.74 7.77
C GLU A 62 12.21 2.79 6.57
N SER A 63 11.99 1.48 6.79
CA SER A 63 11.88 0.49 5.71
C SER A 63 10.69 0.82 4.79
N LEU A 64 9.52 1.08 5.36
CA LEU A 64 8.32 1.47 4.62
C LEU A 64 8.52 2.79 3.86
N ARG A 65 9.21 3.77 4.45
CA ARG A 65 9.57 5.03 3.77
C ARG A 65 10.49 4.78 2.56
N LEU A 66 11.48 3.91 2.72
CA LEU A 66 12.40 3.55 1.65
C LEU A 66 11.64 2.84 0.52
N GLU A 67 10.78 1.87 0.84
CA GLU A 67 9.94 1.18 -0.14
C GLU A 67 9.03 2.15 -0.91
N LEU A 68 8.36 3.07 -0.21
CA LEU A 68 7.56 4.12 -0.84
C LEU A 68 8.39 4.98 -1.80
N ASN A 69 9.61 5.36 -1.41
CA ASN A 69 10.49 6.13 -2.29
C ASN A 69 10.89 5.34 -3.54
N THR A 70 11.27 4.07 -3.38
CA THR A 70 11.64 3.21 -4.51
C THR A 70 10.46 2.96 -5.46
N LEU A 71 9.25 2.78 -4.91
CA LEU A 71 8.03 2.61 -5.69
C LEU A 71 7.66 3.89 -6.44
N GLN A 72 7.79 5.06 -5.80
CA GLN A 72 7.58 6.35 -6.44
C GLN A 72 8.55 6.57 -7.61
N GLN A 73 9.85 6.29 -7.41
CA GLN A 73 10.85 6.38 -8.48
C GLN A 73 10.52 5.45 -9.66
N LYS A 74 10.13 4.21 -9.39
CA LYS A 74 9.70 3.25 -10.43
C LYS A 74 8.45 3.72 -11.16
N TYR A 75 7.49 4.28 -10.44
CA TYR A 75 6.27 4.84 -11.02
C TYR A 75 6.60 5.99 -11.97
N ASP A 76 7.46 6.91 -11.56
CA ASP A 76 7.85 8.06 -12.37
C ASP A 76 8.63 7.62 -13.63
N GLN A 77 9.56 6.66 -13.50
CA GLN A 77 10.27 6.06 -14.63
C GLN A 77 9.31 5.40 -15.62
N LEU A 78 8.40 4.55 -15.12
CA LEU A 78 7.42 3.86 -15.96
C LEU A 78 6.47 4.86 -16.64
N MET A 79 6.08 5.93 -15.95
CA MET A 79 5.27 7.01 -16.52
C MET A 79 5.99 7.74 -17.65
N GLU A 80 7.28 8.02 -17.49
CA GLU A 80 8.10 8.66 -18.50
C GLU A 80 8.30 7.75 -19.73
N GLU A 81 8.62 6.48 -19.52
CA GLU A 81 8.70 5.48 -20.60
C GLU A 81 7.37 5.34 -21.34
N ASN A 82 6.24 5.30 -20.62
CA ASN A 82 4.92 5.19 -21.23
C ASN A 82 4.63 6.42 -22.11
N LYS A 83 4.99 7.62 -21.63
CA LYS A 83 4.86 8.86 -22.38
C LYS A 83 5.73 8.85 -23.63
N GLU A 84 6.99 8.40 -23.52
CA GLU A 84 7.91 8.30 -24.64
C GLU A 84 7.39 7.30 -25.69
N LEU A 85 7.00 6.10 -25.27
CA LEU A 85 6.44 5.06 -26.14
C LEU A 85 5.17 5.56 -26.85
N ARG A 86 4.26 6.22 -26.15
CA ARG A 86 3.07 6.85 -26.76
C ARG A 86 3.44 7.91 -27.78
N SER A 87 4.47 8.71 -27.52
CA SER A 87 4.97 9.70 -28.47
C SER A 87 5.54 9.03 -29.72
N ARG A 88 6.34 7.97 -29.57
CA ARG A 88 6.96 7.20 -30.66
C ARG A 88 5.90 6.51 -31.51
N VAL A 89 4.90 5.88 -30.91
CA VAL A 89 3.76 5.28 -31.61
C VAL A 89 2.98 6.35 -32.39
N THR A 90 2.74 7.50 -31.78
CA THR A 90 2.03 8.61 -32.42
C THR A 90 2.82 9.18 -33.61
N THR A 91 4.12 9.43 -33.44
CA THR A 91 5.01 9.91 -34.49
C THR A 91 5.13 8.90 -35.63
N ARG A 92 5.31 7.61 -35.31
CA ARG A 92 5.37 6.53 -36.31
C ARG A 92 4.03 6.40 -37.05
N SER A 93 2.90 6.51 -36.37
CA SER A 93 1.57 6.55 -36.97
C SER A 93 1.35 7.78 -37.88
N ARG A 94 1.91 8.95 -37.51
CA ARG A 94 1.93 10.15 -38.36
C ARG A 94 2.84 10.00 -39.56
N CYS A 95 4.02 9.40 -39.42
CA CYS A 95 4.93 9.12 -40.52
C CYS A 95 4.32 8.15 -41.55
N ILE A 96 3.65 7.08 -41.10
CA ILE A 96 2.90 6.19 -41.99
C ILE A 96 1.78 6.97 -42.70
N ARG A 97 1.10 7.86 -41.98
CA ARG A 97 0.01 8.68 -42.50
C ARG A 97 0.46 9.76 -43.51
N CYS A 98 1.64 10.33 -43.33
CA CYS A 98 2.22 11.40 -44.16
C CYS A 98 3.22 10.91 -45.20
N SER A 99 3.65 9.64 -45.16
CA SER A 99 4.56 9.05 -46.15
C SER A 99 4.01 9.25 -47.56
N SER A 100 4.86 9.80 -48.43
CA SER A 100 4.58 10.09 -49.83
C SER A 100 4.06 8.87 -50.60
N SER A 101 4.48 7.67 -50.20
CA SER A 101 4.06 6.40 -50.82
C SER A 101 2.60 6.03 -50.52
N TRP A 102 2.04 6.53 -49.42
CA TRP A 102 0.64 6.28 -49.04
C TRP A 102 -0.31 7.39 -49.47
N ARG A 103 0.20 8.52 -50.01
CA ARG A 103 -0.64 9.64 -50.47
C ARG A 103 -1.64 9.24 -51.58
N PRO A 104 -1.26 8.45 -52.61
CA PRO A 104 -2.21 8.03 -53.65
C PRO A 104 -3.29 7.08 -53.10
N TRP A 105 -2.91 6.19 -52.19
CA TRP A 105 -3.79 5.22 -51.56
C TRP A 105 -4.73 5.86 -50.52
N ARG A 106 -4.30 6.92 -49.83
CA ARG A 106 -5.13 7.67 -48.87
C ARG A 106 -6.30 8.40 -49.56
N SER A 107 -6.08 8.93 -50.76
CA SER A 107 -7.15 9.52 -51.59
C SER A 107 -8.11 8.46 -52.12
N ARG A 108 -7.56 7.31 -52.56
CA ARG A 108 -8.34 6.16 -53.04
C ARG A 108 -9.19 5.52 -51.93
N PHE A 109 -8.65 5.39 -50.73
CA PHE A 109 -9.35 4.86 -49.56
C PHE A 109 -10.48 5.80 -49.11
N ARG A 110 -10.24 7.12 -49.04
CA ARG A 110 -11.31 8.11 -48.75
C ARG A 110 -12.42 8.11 -49.79
N SER A 111 -12.09 7.96 -51.08
CA SER A 111 -13.08 7.86 -52.16
C SER A 111 -13.89 6.56 -52.06
N TRP A 112 -13.23 5.44 -51.72
CA TRP A 112 -13.89 4.15 -51.49
C TRP A 112 -14.80 4.16 -50.26
N SER A 113 -14.43 4.86 -49.17
CA SER A 113 -15.29 5.01 -47.98
C SER A 113 -16.54 5.84 -48.24
N ARG A 114 -16.48 6.82 -49.16
CA ARG A 114 -17.63 7.68 -49.52
C ARG A 114 -18.55 7.05 -50.58
N GLY A 115 -18.12 5.95 -51.21
CA GLY A 115 -18.87 5.23 -52.24
C GLY A 115 -19.48 3.91 -51.77
N ARG A 116 -19.41 3.56 -50.48
CA ARG A 116 -20.14 2.41 -49.94
C ARG A 116 -21.61 2.81 -49.72
N PRO A 117 -22.58 2.17 -50.40
CA PRO A 117 -23.98 2.26 -49.97
C PRO A 117 -24.09 1.61 -48.58
N SER A 118 -24.93 2.20 -47.74
CA SER A 118 -25.36 1.68 -46.43
C SER A 118 -25.92 0.28 -46.51
#